data_AF-A0A7C2KBA2-F1
#
_entry.id   AF-A0A7C2KBA2-F1
#
_cell.length_a   1.000
_cell.length_b   1.000
_cell.length_c   1.000
_cell.angle_alpha   90.00
_cell.angle_beta   90.00
_cell.angle_gamma   90.00
#
_symmetry.space_group_name_H-M   'P 1'
#
loop_
_entity.id
_entity.type
_entity.pdbx_description
1 polymer ?
#
loop_
_entity_poly.entity_id
_entity_poly.type
_entity_poly.pdbx_seq_one_letter_code
_entity_poly.pdbx_strand_id
1 'polypeptide(L)'
;MALEEGWVGVQDVAAHLRLAMESVYRWADSKGFPAHRVGRDLDNITATAVLSELRNACLYLHYDGIRYCFKKDPNVTKLIEDAEQSVSREEAQGKGGGPVRDKIKEMLDARLAGHHTAIVWPGKSQDIPDEEPRFLVAYLPLEFAGESKSDQERQAKECLSKYGDRPRRFRNGLGLAIPDKKQIEALRRAVRYLLAIERVDAKKQQLRLTKDQLDQLKERKRTEEAAAESCLRELYAAVWLPRVEGGEIDIERVERGGRPLQATGIHERIMELLTSVGTPRVHGSVTPRKIAERVKLGEPVAPGESPLLGIKASEVL
;
A
#
# COMPACT_ATOMS: atom_id res chain seq x y z
N MET A 1 39.76 -0.17 -32.32
CA MET A 1 39.96 1.20 -32.85
C MET A 1 38.81 2.04 -32.34
N ALA A 2 39.11 2.96 -31.43
CA ALA A 2 38.14 3.94 -30.97
C ALA A 2 37.75 4.82 -32.16
N LEU A 3 36.46 4.94 -32.45
CA LEU A 3 35.95 6.04 -33.27
C LEU A 3 36.14 7.30 -32.44
N GLU A 4 37.17 8.08 -32.75
CA GLU A 4 37.32 9.43 -32.23
C GLU A 4 36.01 10.17 -32.46
N GLU A 5 35.44 10.72 -31.39
CA GLU A 5 34.34 11.66 -31.50
C GLU A 5 34.87 12.87 -32.28
N GLY A 6 34.57 12.90 -33.58
CA GLY A 6 34.95 13.98 -34.47
C GLY A 6 34.24 15.25 -34.03
N TRP A 7 34.97 16.13 -33.36
CA TRP A 7 34.54 17.49 -33.14
C TRP A 7 34.42 18.17 -34.50
N VAL A 8 33.19 18.49 -34.90
CA VAL A 8 32.91 19.18 -36.16
C VAL A 8 33.32 20.64 -35.99
N GLY A 9 34.30 21.10 -36.75
CA GLY A 9 34.82 22.45 -36.66
C GLY A 9 33.83 23.48 -37.20
N VAL A 10 33.99 24.74 -36.82
CA VAL A 10 33.17 25.87 -37.32
C VAL A 10 33.14 25.92 -38.86
N GLN A 11 34.25 25.50 -39.48
CA GLN A 11 34.44 25.44 -40.92
C GLN A 11 33.55 24.38 -41.58
N ASP A 12 33.46 23.20 -40.97
CA ASP A 12 32.61 22.10 -41.43
C ASP A 12 31.13 22.45 -41.30
N VAL A 13 30.76 23.12 -40.21
CA VAL A 13 29.39 23.61 -39.96
C VAL A 13 28.98 24.67 -40.99
N ALA A 14 29.88 25.62 -41.26
CA ALA A 14 29.66 26.67 -42.26
C ALA A 14 29.51 26.09 -43.67
N ALA A 15 30.35 25.11 -44.04
CA ALA A 15 30.28 24.42 -45.32
C ALA A 15 28.98 23.62 -45.48
N HIS A 16 28.57 22.88 -44.45
CA HIS A 16 27.36 22.07 -44.48
C HIS A 16 26.09 22.92 -44.61
N LEU A 17 26.01 24.03 -43.86
CA LEU A 17 24.87 24.93 -43.86
C LEU A 17 24.92 26.00 -44.98
N ARG A 18 26.01 26.04 -45.76
CA ARG A 18 26.29 27.06 -46.78
C ARG A 18 26.21 28.50 -46.25
N LEU A 19 26.78 28.71 -45.08
CA LEU A 19 26.85 30.01 -44.41
C LEU A 19 28.29 30.50 -44.31
N ALA A 20 28.46 31.80 -44.08
CA ALA A 20 29.77 32.35 -43.73
C ALA A 20 30.18 31.87 -42.32
N MET A 21 31.46 31.53 -42.12
CA MET A 21 32.01 31.13 -40.83
C MET A 21 31.76 32.19 -39.73
N GLU A 22 31.83 33.47 -40.10
CA GLU A 22 31.51 34.61 -39.23
C GLU A 22 30.10 34.54 -38.61
N SER A 23 29.13 34.01 -39.34
CA SER A 23 27.77 33.81 -38.83
C SER A 23 27.75 32.72 -37.76
N VAL A 24 28.53 31.65 -37.93
CA VAL A 24 28.64 30.55 -36.98
C VAL A 24 29.42 30.97 -35.74
N TYR A 25 30.48 31.78 -35.88
CA TYR A 25 31.19 32.38 -34.74
C TYR A 25 30.29 33.32 -33.94
N ARG A 26 29.51 34.18 -34.60
CA ARG A 26 28.49 34.99 -33.91
C ARG A 26 27.46 34.14 -33.18
N TRP A 27 27.08 32.98 -33.72
CA TRP A 27 26.17 32.05 -33.04
C TRP A 27 26.81 31.39 -31.83
N ALA A 28 28.09 31.02 -31.91
CA ALA A 28 28.84 30.49 -30.78
C ALA A 28 28.99 31.54 -29.66
N ASP A 29 29.37 32.77 -30.02
CA ASP A 29 29.57 33.89 -29.09
C ASP A 29 28.24 34.37 -28.47
N SER A 30 27.13 34.28 -29.20
CA SER A 30 25.78 34.57 -28.69
C SER A 30 25.11 33.38 -27.97
N LYS A 31 25.84 32.29 -27.69
CA LYS A 31 25.34 31.04 -27.06
C LYS A 31 24.15 30.38 -27.79
N GLY A 32 24.04 30.54 -29.10
CA GLY A 32 22.92 30.08 -29.92
C GLY A 32 23.35 29.22 -31.12
N PHE A 33 24.07 28.12 -30.88
CA PHE A 33 24.18 27.01 -31.85
C PHE A 33 22.79 26.36 -32.04
N PRO A 34 22.47 25.62 -33.13
CA PRO A 34 21.11 25.20 -33.42
C PRO A 34 20.56 24.21 -32.38
N ALA A 35 20.02 24.77 -31.31
CA ALA A 35 18.81 24.33 -30.67
C ALA A 35 17.71 24.30 -31.74
N HIS A 36 16.87 23.27 -31.73
CA HIS A 36 15.63 23.33 -32.49
C HIS A 36 14.75 24.43 -31.89
N ARG A 37 14.43 25.44 -32.69
CA ARG A 37 13.36 26.37 -32.36
C ARG A 37 12.06 25.58 -32.50
N VAL A 38 11.47 25.21 -31.38
CA VAL A 38 10.08 24.73 -31.41
C VAL A 38 9.26 25.85 -32.04
N GLY A 39 8.41 25.51 -33.02
CA GLY A 39 7.89 26.44 -34.03
C GLY A 39 7.33 27.75 -33.46
N ARG A 40 7.24 28.78 -34.31
CA ARG A 40 6.70 30.11 -33.96
C ARG A 40 5.32 30.06 -33.27
N ASP A 41 4.61 28.95 -33.45
CA ASP A 41 3.25 28.72 -32.96
C ASP A 41 3.19 27.89 -31.66
N LEU A 42 4.32 27.41 -31.12
CA LEU A 42 4.33 26.75 -29.81
C LEU A 42 4.63 27.77 -28.73
N ASP A 43 3.63 28.05 -27.90
CA ASP A 43 3.78 28.95 -26.76
C ASP A 43 4.70 28.33 -25.68
N ASN A 44 5.32 29.20 -24.87
CA ASN A 44 6.29 28.80 -23.86
C ASN A 44 5.70 27.87 -22.78
N ILE A 45 4.40 27.99 -22.49
CA ILE A 45 3.73 27.16 -21.48
C ILE A 45 3.64 25.74 -21.99
N THR A 46 3.13 25.56 -23.22
CA THR A 46 3.03 24.25 -23.87
C THR A 46 4.41 23.62 -24.06
N ALA A 47 5.41 24.39 -24.51
CA ALA A 47 6.78 23.90 -24.67
C ALA A 47 7.38 23.39 -23.34
N THR A 48 7.18 24.14 -22.25
CA THR A 48 7.68 23.78 -20.92
C THR A 48 6.97 22.54 -20.36
N ALA A 49 5.66 22.45 -20.56
CA ALA A 49 4.87 21.29 -20.15
C ALA A 49 5.34 20.01 -20.86
N VAL A 50 5.48 20.05 -22.19
CA VAL A 50 5.95 18.91 -22.99
C VAL A 50 7.37 18.50 -22.60
N LEU A 51 8.30 19.44 -22.42
CA LEU A 51 9.67 19.12 -22.01
C LEU A 51 9.72 18.52 -20.60
N SER A 52 8.85 18.98 -19.69
CA SER A 52 8.71 18.39 -18.35
C SER A 52 8.19 16.95 -18.43
N GLU A 53 7.22 16.67 -19.29
CA GLU A 53 6.74 15.31 -19.56
C GLU A 53 7.82 14.43 -20.18
N LEU A 54 8.53 14.92 -21.19
CA LEU A 54 9.65 14.21 -21.82
C LEU A 54 10.76 13.90 -20.83
N ARG A 55 11.07 14.80 -19.89
CA ARG A 55 12.04 14.52 -18.82
C ARG A 55 11.63 13.33 -17.96
N ASN A 56 10.32 13.15 -17.75
CA ASN A 56 9.80 12.06 -16.96
C ASN A 56 9.73 10.74 -17.75
N ALA A 57 9.55 10.80 -19.08
CA ALA A 57 9.43 9.63 -19.95
C ALA A 57 10.78 9.15 -20.54
N CYS A 58 11.68 10.05 -20.90
CA CYS A 58 12.96 9.71 -21.50
C CYS A 58 13.97 9.24 -20.44
N LEU A 59 14.81 8.28 -20.81
CA LEU A 59 15.78 7.62 -19.93
C LEU A 59 17.15 8.34 -19.86
N TYR A 60 17.40 9.24 -20.79
CA TYR A 60 18.70 9.90 -20.99
C TYR A 60 18.57 11.42 -21.17
N LEU A 61 17.38 11.98 -20.97
CA LEU A 61 17.13 13.42 -21.02
C LEU A 61 17.38 14.02 -19.64
N HIS A 62 18.27 15.01 -19.57
CA HIS A 62 18.66 15.71 -18.36
C HIS A 62 18.19 17.16 -18.41
N TYR A 63 17.91 17.74 -17.24
CA TYR A 63 17.60 19.14 -17.05
C TYR A 63 18.52 19.72 -15.98
N ASP A 64 19.18 20.84 -16.27
CA ASP A 64 20.15 21.50 -15.39
C ASP A 64 19.60 22.78 -14.72
N GLY A 65 18.27 22.94 -14.72
CA GLY A 65 17.60 24.16 -14.25
C GLY A 65 17.40 25.22 -15.33
N ILE A 66 18.11 25.13 -16.46
CA ILE A 66 18.05 26.13 -17.53
C ILE A 66 17.80 25.48 -18.90
N ARG A 67 18.39 24.31 -19.16
CA ARG A 67 18.38 23.64 -20.46
C ARG A 67 18.12 22.15 -20.32
N TYR A 68 17.55 21.58 -21.38
CA TYR A 68 17.41 20.15 -21.55
C TYR A 68 18.52 19.62 -22.46
N CYS A 69 19.14 18.49 -22.11
CA CYS A 69 20.16 17.85 -22.93
C CYS A 69 20.10 16.32 -22.82
N PHE A 70 20.31 15.63 -23.94
CA PHE A 70 20.53 14.19 -23.92
C PHE A 70 21.99 13.91 -23.56
N LYS A 71 22.22 13.01 -22.61
CA LYS A 71 23.57 12.55 -22.22
C LYS A 71 23.64 11.03 -22.32
N LYS A 72 24.86 10.49 -22.42
CA LYS A 72 25.09 9.04 -22.37
C LYS A 72 24.83 8.47 -20.97
N ASP A 73 24.96 9.30 -19.94
CA ASP A 73 24.70 8.90 -18.55
C ASP A 73 23.21 8.71 -18.28
N PRO A 74 22.81 7.68 -17.51
CA PRO A 74 21.42 7.45 -17.15
C PRO A 74 20.88 8.60 -16.29
N ASN A 75 19.65 9.03 -16.54
CA ASN A 75 18.96 9.98 -15.66
C ASN A 75 18.28 9.25 -14.48
N VAL A 76 17.69 10.03 -13.56
CA VAL A 76 17.00 9.49 -12.37
C VAL A 76 15.88 8.51 -12.75
N THR A 77 15.14 8.77 -13.84
CA THR A 77 14.13 7.85 -14.35
C THR A 77 14.75 6.50 -14.66
N LYS A 78 15.81 6.46 -15.47
CA LYS A 78 16.49 5.21 -15.82
C LYS A 78 17.04 4.47 -14.60
N LEU A 79 17.63 5.18 -13.65
CA LEU A 79 18.15 4.60 -12.41
C LEU A 79 17.04 3.93 -11.58
N ILE A 80 15.87 4.56 -11.49
CA ILE A 80 14.71 3.99 -10.80
C ILE A 80 14.17 2.77 -11.54
N GLU A 81 13.99 2.84 -12.86
CA GLU A 81 13.50 1.69 -13.65
C GLU A 81 14.44 0.47 -13.55
N ASP A 82 15.76 0.69 -13.58
CA ASP A 82 16.72 -0.41 -13.44
C ASP A 82 16.69 -1.02 -12.02
N ALA A 83 16.50 -0.18 -10.99
CA ALA A 83 16.34 -0.64 -9.62
C ALA A 83 15.00 -1.38 -9.41
N GLU A 84 13.91 -0.90 -10.01
CA GLU A 84 12.58 -1.53 -9.98
C GLU A 84 12.65 -2.93 -10.59
N GLN A 85 13.31 -3.09 -11.73
CA GLN A 85 13.48 -4.40 -12.35
C GLN A 85 14.24 -5.38 -11.45
N SER A 86 15.20 -4.89 -10.64
CA SER A 86 15.86 -5.72 -9.63
C SER A 86 14.90 -6.16 -8.54
N VAL A 87 14.10 -5.23 -8.00
CA VAL A 87 13.08 -5.52 -6.98
C VAL A 87 12.05 -6.52 -7.52
N SER A 88 11.57 -6.33 -8.74
CA SER A 88 10.63 -7.22 -9.42
C SER A 88 11.18 -8.64 -9.61
N ARG A 89 12.47 -8.78 -9.96
CA ARG A 89 13.13 -10.09 -10.05
C ARG A 89 13.23 -10.78 -8.70
N GLU A 90 13.56 -10.05 -7.64
CA GLU A 90 13.63 -10.59 -6.27
C GLU A 90 12.25 -11.00 -5.75
N GLU A 91 11.21 -10.21 -6.03
CA GLU A 91 9.81 -10.55 -5.71
C GLU A 91 9.39 -11.86 -6.39
N ALA A 92 9.68 -12.02 -7.68
CA ALA A 92 9.36 -13.23 -8.42
C ALA A 92 10.08 -14.49 -7.89
N GLN A 93 11.28 -14.32 -7.33
CA GLN A 93 12.05 -15.43 -6.75
C GLN A 93 11.59 -15.82 -5.34
N GLY A 94 10.91 -14.93 -4.63
CA GLY A 94 10.60 -15.04 -3.20
C GLY A 94 9.57 -16.11 -2.79
N LYS A 95 8.93 -16.84 -3.73
CA LYS A 95 7.97 -17.94 -3.47
C LYS A 95 6.99 -17.68 -2.30
N GLY A 96 6.31 -16.54 -2.32
CA GLY A 96 5.35 -16.14 -1.26
C GLY A 96 5.92 -15.22 -0.17
N GLY A 97 7.23 -14.96 -0.20
CA GLY A 97 7.91 -13.85 0.47
C GLY A 97 8.47 -12.84 -0.53
N GLY A 98 9.13 -11.79 -0.04
CA GLY A 98 9.86 -10.85 -0.90
C GLY A 98 9.86 -9.43 -0.36
N PRO A 99 10.76 -8.57 -0.87
CA PRO A 99 11.00 -7.24 -0.32
C PRO A 99 9.75 -6.35 -0.37
N VAL A 100 8.91 -6.50 -1.40
CA VAL A 100 7.64 -5.78 -1.55
C VAL A 100 6.64 -6.20 -0.47
N ARG A 101 6.48 -7.51 -0.29
CA ARG A 101 5.58 -8.08 0.71
C ARG A 101 6.01 -7.67 2.13
N ASP A 102 7.30 -7.78 2.41
CA ASP A 102 7.87 -7.43 3.72
C ASP A 102 7.72 -5.94 4.01
N LYS A 103 7.92 -5.09 3.00
CA LYS A 103 7.71 -3.64 3.15
C LYS A 103 6.25 -3.28 3.37
N ILE A 104 5.29 -3.93 2.68
CA ILE A 104 3.86 -3.74 2.93
C ILE A 104 3.52 -4.15 4.37
N LYS A 105 4.07 -5.28 4.85
CA LYS A 105 3.88 -5.72 6.23
C LYS A 105 4.42 -4.70 7.22
N GLU A 106 5.63 -4.20 7.02
CA GLU A 106 6.27 -3.16 7.85
C GLU A 106 5.40 -1.91 7.91
N MET A 107 4.87 -1.45 6.77
CA MET A 107 3.96 -0.31 6.73
C MET A 107 2.67 -0.57 7.52
N LEU A 108 2.08 -1.76 7.38
CA LEU A 108 0.88 -2.15 8.11
C LEU A 108 1.14 -2.24 9.62
N ASP A 109 2.23 -2.89 10.03
CA ASP A 109 2.67 -2.99 11.42
C ASP A 109 2.88 -1.60 12.03
N ALA A 110 3.53 -0.68 11.31
CA ALA A 110 3.72 0.70 11.75
C ALA A 110 2.40 1.46 11.94
N ARG A 111 1.39 1.20 11.12
CA ARG A 111 0.05 1.82 11.24
C ARG A 111 -0.85 1.17 12.27
N LEU A 112 -0.51 -0.03 12.72
CA LEU A 112 -1.22 -0.75 13.77
C LEU A 112 -0.46 -0.70 15.11
N ALA A 113 0.73 -0.08 15.13
CA ALA A 113 1.54 0.09 16.33
C ALA A 113 0.74 0.78 17.44
N GLY A 114 0.73 0.18 18.63
CA GLY A 114 -0.05 0.65 19.78
C GLY A 114 -1.43 -0.02 19.92
N HIS A 115 -1.96 -0.64 18.86
CA HIS A 115 -3.20 -1.41 18.90
C HIS A 115 -2.93 -2.87 19.24
N HIS A 116 -2.89 -3.18 20.52
CA HIS A 116 -2.70 -4.54 21.05
C HIS A 116 -3.84 -5.53 20.70
N THR A 117 -4.93 -5.05 20.11
CA THR A 117 -6.05 -5.83 19.58
C THR A 117 -5.87 -6.24 18.12
N ALA A 118 -4.88 -5.68 17.41
CA ALA A 118 -4.63 -5.97 16.00
C ALA A 118 -3.58 -7.08 15.85
N ILE A 119 -3.93 -8.14 15.12
CA ILE A 119 -3.03 -9.26 14.80
C ILE A 119 -2.70 -9.21 13.31
N VAL A 120 -1.45 -8.94 12.96
CA VAL A 120 -1.04 -8.73 11.57
C VAL A 120 -0.57 -10.03 10.94
N TRP A 121 -1.24 -10.42 9.85
CA TRP A 121 -0.87 -11.52 8.96
C TRP A 121 -0.58 -12.83 9.72
N PRO A 122 -1.55 -13.34 10.51
CA PRO A 122 -1.40 -14.64 11.14
C PRO A 122 -1.23 -15.71 10.06
N GLY A 123 -0.28 -16.62 10.24
CA GLY A 123 -0.05 -17.73 9.31
C GLY A 123 -1.01 -18.89 9.54
N LYS A 124 -1.48 -19.06 10.77
CA LYS A 124 -2.34 -20.15 11.22
C LYS A 124 -3.33 -19.67 12.29
N SER A 125 -4.36 -20.46 12.56
CA SER A 125 -5.37 -20.14 13.57
C SER A 125 -4.80 -19.95 14.99
N GLN A 126 -3.74 -20.68 15.34
CA GLN A 126 -3.05 -20.58 16.64
C GLN A 126 -2.24 -19.29 16.82
N ASP A 127 -1.92 -18.59 15.73
CA ASP A 127 -1.17 -17.33 15.78
C ASP A 127 -2.08 -16.16 16.23
N ILE A 128 -3.39 -16.40 16.27
CA ILE A 128 -4.39 -15.47 16.80
C ILE A 128 -4.71 -15.89 18.23
N PRO A 129 -4.36 -15.08 19.26
CA PRO A 129 -4.66 -15.39 20.66
C PRO A 129 -6.12 -15.79 20.89
N ASP A 130 -6.34 -16.75 21.80
CA ASP A 130 -7.66 -17.14 22.28
C ASP A 130 -7.79 -16.76 23.76
N GLU A 131 -9.02 -16.76 24.27
CA GLU A 131 -9.32 -16.43 25.68
C GLU A 131 -8.96 -14.98 26.08
N GLU A 132 -8.81 -14.09 25.10
CA GLU A 132 -8.53 -12.67 25.33
C GLU A 132 -9.79 -11.91 25.80
N PRO A 133 -9.72 -11.12 26.90
CA PRO A 133 -10.85 -10.35 27.41
C PRO A 133 -11.13 -9.08 26.60
N ARG A 134 -10.76 -9.06 25.32
CA ARG A 134 -10.88 -7.93 24.39
C ARG A 134 -11.20 -8.45 23.00
N PHE A 135 -11.88 -7.63 22.21
CA PHE A 135 -12.16 -7.96 20.82
C PHE A 135 -10.89 -7.81 19.98
N LEU A 136 -10.46 -8.89 19.33
CA LEU A 136 -9.31 -8.93 18.45
C LEU A 136 -9.74 -8.78 16.99
N VAL A 137 -8.88 -8.13 16.21
CA VAL A 137 -8.99 -8.04 14.75
C VAL A 137 -7.75 -8.67 14.13
N ALA A 138 -7.92 -9.78 13.42
CA ALA A 138 -6.87 -10.39 12.64
C ALA A 138 -6.89 -9.86 11.21
N TYR A 139 -5.83 -9.16 10.81
CA TYR A 139 -5.64 -8.63 9.45
C TYR A 139 -5.06 -9.74 8.58
N LEU A 140 -5.87 -10.30 7.69
CA LEU A 140 -5.42 -11.44 6.88
C LEU A 140 -4.38 -11.03 5.82
N PRO A 141 -3.42 -11.92 5.48
CA PRO A 141 -2.41 -11.65 4.46
C PRO A 141 -3.01 -11.36 3.08
N LEU A 142 -2.27 -10.64 2.23
CA LEU A 142 -2.71 -10.27 0.88
C LEU A 142 -3.09 -11.48 0.02
N GLU A 143 -2.40 -12.60 0.24
CA GLU A 143 -2.60 -13.86 -0.46
C GLU A 143 -4.03 -14.40 -0.29
N PHE A 144 -4.67 -14.12 0.85
CA PHE A 144 -6.05 -14.51 1.12
C PHE A 144 -7.03 -14.01 0.03
N ALA A 145 -6.84 -12.78 -0.46
CA ALA A 145 -7.69 -12.22 -1.52
C ALA A 145 -7.47 -12.88 -2.90
N GLY A 146 -6.35 -13.60 -3.07
CA GLY A 146 -6.03 -14.36 -4.27
C GLY A 146 -6.72 -15.72 -4.34
N GLU A 147 -7.09 -16.28 -3.18
CA GLU A 147 -7.72 -17.60 -3.04
C GLU A 147 -9.12 -17.68 -3.67
N SER A 148 -9.59 -18.91 -3.89
CA SER A 148 -10.98 -19.15 -4.31
C SER A 148 -11.95 -18.76 -3.19
N LYS A 149 -13.20 -18.39 -3.52
CA LYS A 149 -14.22 -18.07 -2.50
C LYS A 149 -14.44 -19.20 -1.49
N SER A 150 -14.40 -20.45 -1.96
CA SER A 150 -14.55 -21.63 -1.10
C SER A 150 -13.36 -21.80 -0.16
N ASP A 151 -12.13 -21.58 -0.66
CA ASP A 151 -10.93 -21.64 0.18
C ASP A 151 -10.89 -20.49 1.19
N GLN A 152 -11.30 -19.28 0.82
CA GLN A 152 -11.44 -18.14 1.73
C GLN A 152 -12.42 -18.44 2.86
N GLU A 153 -13.61 -18.98 2.54
CA GLU A 153 -14.60 -19.37 3.54
C GLU A 153 -14.08 -20.48 4.46
N ARG A 154 -13.41 -21.51 3.90
CA ARG A 154 -12.81 -22.59 4.68
C ARG A 154 -11.76 -22.07 5.66
N GLN A 155 -10.81 -21.28 5.18
CA GLN A 155 -9.75 -20.69 6.00
C GLN A 155 -10.31 -19.74 7.07
N ALA A 156 -11.30 -18.91 6.72
CA ALA A 156 -11.94 -18.01 7.67
C ALA A 156 -12.71 -18.79 8.77
N LYS A 157 -13.48 -19.82 8.40
CA LYS A 157 -14.15 -20.70 9.36
C LYS A 157 -13.15 -21.40 10.27
N GLU A 158 -12.01 -21.84 9.74
CA GLU A 158 -10.94 -22.42 10.54
C GLU A 158 -10.39 -21.43 11.57
N CYS A 159 -10.02 -20.21 11.16
CA CYS A 159 -9.52 -19.17 12.08
C CYS A 159 -10.54 -18.79 13.17
N LEU A 160 -11.82 -18.68 12.80
CA LEU A 160 -12.91 -18.29 13.72
C LEU A 160 -13.31 -19.42 14.69
N SER A 161 -13.19 -20.68 14.27
CA SER A 161 -13.67 -21.84 15.04
C SER A 161 -12.59 -22.57 15.83
N LYS A 162 -11.32 -22.49 15.40
CA LYS A 162 -10.20 -23.23 15.99
C LYS A 162 -9.09 -22.32 16.51
N TYR A 163 -8.33 -22.86 17.45
CA TYR A 163 -7.03 -22.38 17.90
C TYR A 163 -6.07 -23.57 17.81
N GLY A 164 -5.33 -23.67 16.70
CA GLY A 164 -4.61 -24.90 16.37
C GLY A 164 -5.58 -26.08 16.22
N ASP A 165 -5.34 -27.16 16.96
CA ASP A 165 -6.18 -28.36 16.91
C ASP A 165 -7.41 -28.32 17.83
N ARG A 166 -7.48 -27.36 18.77
CA ARG A 166 -8.59 -27.23 19.73
C ARG A 166 -9.63 -26.22 19.25
N PRO A 167 -10.92 -26.38 19.61
CA PRO A 167 -11.93 -25.37 19.32
C PRO A 167 -11.64 -24.07 20.09
N ARG A 168 -11.80 -22.93 19.42
CA ARG A 168 -11.67 -21.60 20.03
C ARG A 168 -12.76 -21.40 21.08
N ARG A 169 -12.38 -20.89 22.26
CA ARG A 169 -13.29 -20.65 23.39
C ARG A 169 -14.03 -19.32 23.24
N PHE A 170 -13.32 -18.24 22.95
CA PHE A 170 -13.93 -16.90 22.77
C PHE A 170 -14.15 -16.59 21.29
N ARG A 171 -15.00 -17.39 20.64
CA ARG A 171 -15.32 -17.26 19.20
C ARG A 171 -15.82 -15.87 18.86
N ASN A 172 -16.71 -15.32 19.69
CA ASN A 172 -17.26 -13.97 19.52
C ASN A 172 -16.27 -12.82 19.82
N GLY A 173 -15.05 -13.13 20.26
CA GLY A 173 -14.00 -12.16 20.53
C GLY A 173 -13.09 -11.87 19.34
N LEU A 174 -13.35 -12.43 18.16
CA LEU A 174 -12.48 -12.33 16.99
C LEU A 174 -13.24 -11.85 15.74
N GLY A 175 -12.67 -10.87 15.05
CA GLY A 175 -13.03 -10.51 13.68
C GLY A 175 -11.84 -10.67 12.73
N LEU A 176 -12.11 -11.02 11.47
CA LEU A 176 -11.09 -11.13 10.42
C LEU A 176 -11.21 -9.94 9.48
N ALA A 177 -10.22 -9.05 9.45
CA ALA A 177 -10.14 -7.97 8.47
C ALA A 177 -9.63 -8.54 7.13
N ILE A 178 -10.45 -8.38 6.09
CA ILE A 178 -10.22 -9.00 4.79
C ILE A 178 -9.60 -7.99 3.82
N PRO A 179 -8.48 -8.33 3.15
CA PRO A 179 -7.87 -7.44 2.17
C PRO A 179 -8.71 -7.34 0.89
N ASP A 180 -8.89 -6.13 0.37
CA ASP A 180 -9.55 -5.88 -0.91
C ASP A 180 -8.57 -6.09 -2.07
N LYS A 181 -8.88 -7.10 -2.90
CA LYS A 181 -8.13 -7.46 -4.10
C LYS A 181 -7.87 -6.27 -5.03
N LYS A 182 -8.78 -5.30 -5.12
CA LYS A 182 -8.64 -4.12 -5.99
C LYS A 182 -7.47 -3.22 -5.60
N GLN A 183 -7.10 -3.19 -4.32
CA GLN A 183 -6.02 -2.34 -3.82
C GLN A 183 -4.64 -3.01 -3.92
N ILE A 184 -4.58 -4.34 -4.00
CA ILE A 184 -3.34 -5.12 -3.85
C ILE A 184 -2.32 -4.79 -4.93
N GLU A 185 -2.70 -4.83 -6.21
CA GLU A 185 -1.74 -4.61 -7.31
C GLU A 185 -1.25 -3.17 -7.38
N ALA A 186 -2.12 -2.20 -7.08
CA ALA A 186 -1.73 -0.79 -6.98
C ALA A 186 -0.77 -0.56 -5.81
N LEU A 187 -1.04 -1.17 -4.65
CA LEU A 187 -0.16 -1.12 -3.48
C LEU A 187 1.20 -1.75 -3.76
N ARG A 188 1.24 -2.95 -4.34
CA ARG A 188 2.49 -3.63 -4.72
C ARG A 188 3.31 -2.78 -5.68
N ARG A 189 2.67 -2.19 -6.70
CA ARG A 189 3.34 -1.30 -7.65
C ARG A 189 3.96 -0.08 -6.95
N ALA A 190 3.20 0.63 -6.13
CA ALA A 190 3.71 1.79 -5.40
C ALA A 190 4.88 1.43 -4.49
N VAL A 191 4.77 0.32 -3.75
CA VAL A 191 5.84 -0.16 -2.86
C VAL A 191 7.08 -0.64 -3.64
N ARG A 192 6.92 -1.28 -4.80
CA ARG A 192 8.05 -1.62 -5.68
C ARG A 192 8.84 -0.38 -6.09
N TYR A 193 8.15 0.68 -6.52
CA TYR A 193 8.80 1.92 -6.89
C TYR A 193 9.42 2.63 -5.68
N LEU A 194 8.82 2.56 -4.49
CA LEU A 194 9.43 3.06 -3.25
C LEU A 194 10.75 2.36 -2.95
N LEU A 195 10.77 1.04 -2.99
CA LEU A 195 11.99 0.26 -2.76
C LEU A 195 13.06 0.56 -3.82
N ALA A 196 12.66 0.74 -5.08
CA ALA A 196 13.56 1.14 -6.15
C ALA A 196 14.20 2.52 -5.88
N ILE A 197 13.38 3.49 -5.50
CA ILE A 197 13.81 4.84 -5.15
C ILE A 197 14.74 4.82 -3.93
N GLU A 198 14.43 4.05 -2.90
CA GLU A 198 15.28 3.88 -1.71
C GLU A 198 16.65 3.27 -2.07
N ARG A 199 16.71 2.31 -3.00
CA ARG A 199 17.96 1.75 -3.50
C ARG A 199 18.80 2.77 -4.26
N VAL A 200 18.17 3.63 -5.05
CA VAL A 200 18.86 4.73 -5.75
C VAL A 200 19.37 5.76 -4.75
N ASP A 201 18.55 6.16 -3.76
CA ASP A 201 18.95 7.13 -2.74
C ASP A 201 20.12 6.60 -1.88
N ALA A 202 20.12 5.31 -1.53
CA ALA A 202 21.21 4.68 -0.80
C ALA A 202 22.55 4.74 -1.55
N LYS A 203 22.51 4.81 -2.90
CA LYS A 203 23.70 4.88 -3.77
C LYS A 203 24.01 6.30 -4.26
N LYS A 204 23.33 7.34 -3.78
CA LYS A 204 23.43 8.71 -4.31
C LYS A 204 24.84 9.29 -4.39
N GLN A 205 25.70 8.97 -3.43
CA GLN A 205 27.10 9.43 -3.43
C GLN A 205 27.94 8.74 -4.52
N GLN A 206 27.71 7.44 -4.74
CA GLN A 206 28.39 6.68 -5.80
C GLN A 206 27.93 7.13 -7.19
N LEU A 207 26.62 7.42 -7.31
CA LEU A 207 26.00 7.90 -8.55
C LEU A 207 26.27 9.39 -8.82
N ARG A 208 26.89 10.12 -7.87
CA ARG A 208 27.20 11.56 -7.94
C ARG A 208 26.00 12.40 -8.39
N LEU A 209 24.82 12.11 -7.81
CA LEU A 209 23.58 12.77 -8.20
C LEU A 209 23.66 14.28 -7.93
N THR A 210 23.21 15.08 -8.90
CA THR A 210 23.12 16.54 -8.74
C THR A 210 21.99 16.93 -7.80
N LYS A 211 21.97 18.18 -7.32
CA LYS A 211 20.90 18.70 -6.47
C LYS A 211 19.52 18.52 -7.11
N ASP A 212 19.37 18.88 -8.38
CA ASP A 212 18.10 18.76 -9.11
C ASP A 212 17.65 17.30 -9.24
N GLN A 213 18.60 16.37 -9.43
CA GLN A 213 18.31 14.93 -9.47
C GLN A 213 17.87 14.41 -8.10
N LEU A 214 18.47 14.89 -7.01
CA LEU A 214 18.06 14.55 -5.65
C LEU A 214 16.66 15.09 -5.32
N ASP A 215 16.36 16.32 -5.75
CA ASP A 215 15.04 16.92 -5.55
C ASP A 215 13.97 16.20 -6.39
N GLN A 216 14.30 15.79 -7.62
CA GLN A 216 13.45 14.91 -8.43
C GLN A 216 13.20 13.55 -7.75
N LEU A 217 14.23 12.94 -7.16
CA LEU A 217 14.13 11.65 -6.47
C LEU A 217 13.23 11.77 -5.22
N LYS A 218 13.37 12.85 -4.44
CA LYS A 218 12.51 13.14 -3.28
C LYS A 218 11.06 13.35 -3.69
N GLU A 219 10.81 14.09 -4.76
CA GLU A 219 9.44 14.31 -5.26
C GLU A 219 8.79 12.98 -5.65
N ARG A 220 9.50 12.14 -6.42
CA ARG A 220 9.02 10.80 -6.79
C ARG A 220 8.78 9.93 -5.55
N LYS A 221 9.67 9.98 -4.56
CA LYS A 221 9.48 9.25 -3.29
C LYS A 221 8.16 9.66 -2.62
N ARG A 222 7.92 10.96 -2.48
CA ARG A 222 6.69 11.49 -1.87
C ARG A 222 5.44 11.07 -2.63
N THR A 223 5.49 11.07 -3.96
CA THR A 223 4.36 10.63 -4.80
C THR A 223 4.03 9.15 -4.56
N GLU A 224 5.04 8.28 -4.58
CA GLU A 224 4.83 6.84 -4.37
C GLU A 224 4.45 6.52 -2.92
N GLU A 225 4.95 7.28 -1.94
CA GLU A 225 4.55 7.18 -0.53
C GLU A 225 3.06 7.51 -0.40
N ALA A 226 2.61 8.63 -0.97
CA ALA A 226 1.20 9.00 -0.94
C ALA A 226 0.30 7.97 -1.65
N ALA A 227 0.76 7.38 -2.75
CA ALA A 227 0.04 6.33 -3.46
C ALA A 227 -0.08 5.04 -2.62
N ALA A 228 1.04 4.56 -2.06
CA ALA A 228 1.07 3.38 -1.19
C ALA A 228 0.19 3.58 0.06
N GLU A 229 0.25 4.76 0.67
CA GLU A 229 -0.55 5.12 1.83
C GLU A 229 -2.05 5.16 1.54
N SER A 230 -2.42 5.68 0.37
CA SER A 230 -3.83 5.69 -0.06
C SER A 230 -4.36 4.26 -0.26
N CYS A 231 -3.59 3.41 -0.94
CA CYS A 231 -3.97 2.00 -1.13
C CYS A 231 -4.00 1.22 0.18
N LEU A 232 -3.02 1.42 1.07
CA LEU A 232 -2.95 0.74 2.36
C LEU A 232 -4.14 1.08 3.25
N ARG A 233 -4.58 2.34 3.26
CA ARG A 233 -5.75 2.79 4.01
C ARG A 233 -7.06 2.14 3.55
N GLU A 234 -7.20 1.90 2.24
CA GLU A 234 -8.38 1.25 1.67
C GLU A 234 -8.23 -0.28 1.57
N LEU A 235 -7.06 -0.84 1.90
CA LEU A 235 -6.78 -2.27 1.79
C LEU A 235 -7.74 -3.12 2.62
N TYR A 236 -8.08 -2.68 3.83
CA TYR A 236 -8.99 -3.42 4.72
C TYR A 236 -10.29 -2.63 4.91
N ALA A 237 -11.31 -3.00 4.13
CA ALA A 237 -12.62 -2.35 4.15
C ALA A 237 -13.77 -3.28 4.60
N ALA A 238 -13.45 -4.55 4.88
CA ALA A 238 -14.41 -5.57 5.28
C ALA A 238 -13.90 -6.34 6.50
N VAL A 239 -14.83 -6.70 7.38
CA VAL A 239 -14.59 -7.58 8.53
C VAL A 239 -15.54 -8.75 8.48
N TRP A 240 -15.01 -9.96 8.62
CA TRP A 240 -15.78 -11.17 8.75
C TRP A 240 -15.87 -11.57 10.22
N LEU A 241 -17.10 -11.80 10.69
CA LEU A 241 -17.41 -12.15 12.08
C LEU A 241 -18.03 -13.55 12.14
N PRO A 242 -17.86 -14.28 13.25
CA PRO A 242 -18.52 -15.55 13.45
C PRO A 242 -20.00 -15.33 13.76
N ARG A 243 -20.85 -16.06 13.04
CA ARG A 243 -22.29 -16.15 13.28
C ARG A 243 -22.62 -17.60 13.59
N VAL A 244 -23.39 -17.87 14.64
CA VAL A 244 -23.85 -19.23 14.93
C VAL A 244 -25.25 -19.39 14.37
N GLU A 245 -25.44 -20.31 13.44
CA GLU A 245 -26.72 -20.65 12.83
C GLU A 245 -26.87 -22.17 12.82
N GLY A 246 -27.96 -22.69 13.40
CA GLY A 246 -28.19 -24.14 13.49
C GLY A 246 -27.16 -24.92 14.33
N GLY A 247 -26.35 -24.25 15.16
CA GLY A 247 -25.28 -24.88 15.94
C GLY A 247 -23.92 -24.94 15.22
N GLU A 248 -23.88 -24.55 13.95
CA GLU A 248 -22.65 -24.41 13.17
C GLU A 248 -22.16 -22.96 13.10
N ILE A 249 -20.87 -22.78 12.84
CA ILE A 249 -20.28 -21.46 12.62
C ILE A 249 -20.38 -21.10 11.14
N ASP A 250 -21.09 -20.03 10.88
CA ASP A 250 -21.13 -19.33 9.62
C ASP A 250 -20.44 -17.95 9.71
N ILE A 251 -20.34 -17.26 8.57
CA ILE A 251 -19.62 -16.00 8.46
C ILE A 251 -20.61 -14.85 8.21
N GLU A 252 -20.71 -13.92 9.15
CA GLU A 252 -21.30 -12.61 8.90
C GLU A 252 -20.25 -11.70 8.26
N ARG A 253 -20.57 -11.14 7.09
CA ARG A 253 -19.69 -10.21 6.37
C ARG A 253 -20.14 -8.79 6.63
N VAL A 254 -19.27 -8.00 7.25
CA VAL A 254 -19.50 -6.59 7.54
C VAL A 254 -18.64 -5.78 6.59
N GLU A 255 -19.27 -5.00 5.72
CA GLU A 255 -18.60 -4.16 4.74
C GLU A 255 -19.04 -2.71 4.89
N ARG A 256 -18.19 -1.80 4.42
CA ARG A 256 -18.51 -0.37 4.37
C ARG A 256 -19.74 -0.14 3.47
N GLY A 257 -20.82 0.37 4.06
CA GLY A 257 -21.98 0.87 3.31
C GLY A 257 -21.71 2.22 2.63
N GLY A 258 -22.76 2.89 2.14
CA GLY A 258 -22.62 4.19 1.45
C GLY A 258 -22.13 5.36 2.31
N ARG A 259 -22.15 5.24 3.65
CA ARG A 259 -21.70 6.30 4.56
C ARG A 259 -20.16 6.33 4.66
N PRO A 260 -19.51 7.50 4.54
CA PRO A 260 -18.09 7.62 4.79
C PRO A 260 -17.75 7.47 6.27
N LEU A 261 -16.68 6.72 6.54
CA LEU A 261 -16.05 6.61 7.87
C LEU A 261 -15.33 7.92 8.20
N GLN A 262 -15.38 8.32 9.47
CA GLN A 262 -14.70 9.53 9.95
C GLN A 262 -13.26 9.26 10.39
N ALA A 263 -13.00 8.05 10.88
CA ALA A 263 -11.66 7.64 11.29
C ALA A 263 -10.68 7.64 10.10
N THR A 264 -9.44 8.01 10.39
CA THR A 264 -8.35 8.07 9.41
C THR A 264 -7.42 6.86 9.50
N GLY A 265 -7.18 6.36 10.71
CA GLY A 265 -6.33 5.19 10.97
C GLY A 265 -7.00 3.87 10.56
N ILE A 266 -6.17 2.89 10.20
CA ILE A 266 -6.63 1.60 9.66
C ILE A 266 -7.44 0.84 10.71
N HIS A 267 -6.98 0.81 11.96
CA HIS A 267 -7.68 0.09 13.03
C HIS A 267 -8.94 0.81 13.48
N GLU A 268 -8.87 2.13 13.64
CA GLU A 268 -10.00 2.95 14.06
C GLU A 268 -11.15 2.89 13.06
N ARG A 269 -10.85 2.84 11.75
CA ARG A 269 -11.88 2.66 10.71
C ARG A 269 -12.58 1.31 10.83
N ILE A 270 -11.83 0.24 11.10
CA ILE A 270 -12.39 -1.09 11.34
C ILE A 270 -13.27 -1.08 12.61
N MET A 271 -12.81 -0.45 13.68
CA MET A 271 -13.59 -0.34 14.91
C MET A 271 -14.82 0.55 14.74
N GLU A 272 -14.75 1.65 13.98
CA GLU A 272 -15.90 2.49 13.63
C GLU A 272 -16.93 1.67 12.84
N LEU A 273 -16.49 0.88 11.86
CA LEU A 273 -17.35 -0.02 11.09
C LEU A 273 -18.11 -1.00 11.99
N LEU A 274 -17.43 -1.54 13.01
CA LEU A 274 -18.01 -2.55 13.91
C LEU A 274 -18.88 -1.97 15.04
N THR A 275 -18.65 -0.72 15.45
CA THR A 275 -19.30 -0.10 16.61
C THR A 275 -20.37 0.92 16.24
N SER A 276 -20.25 1.57 15.08
CA SER A 276 -21.02 2.80 14.77
C SER A 276 -21.74 2.75 13.42
N VAL A 277 -21.40 1.83 12.52
CA VAL A 277 -22.00 1.74 11.18
C VAL A 277 -23.08 0.66 11.12
N GLY A 278 -24.31 1.08 10.80
CA GLY A 278 -25.46 0.18 10.75
C GLY A 278 -25.79 -0.36 12.15
N THR A 279 -26.05 -1.66 12.25
CA THR A 279 -26.23 -2.34 13.55
C THR A 279 -24.88 -2.54 14.22
N PRO A 280 -24.62 -1.99 15.42
CA PRO A 280 -23.36 -2.26 16.13
C PRO A 280 -23.18 -3.75 16.41
N ARG A 281 -21.99 -4.29 16.10
CA ARG A 281 -21.60 -5.69 16.40
C ARG A 281 -20.65 -5.77 17.59
N VAL A 282 -19.84 -4.74 17.79
CA VAL A 282 -18.97 -4.60 18.96
C VAL A 282 -19.53 -3.48 19.82
N HIS A 283 -19.68 -3.75 21.11
CA HIS A 283 -20.25 -2.81 22.08
C HIS A 283 -19.21 -2.46 23.13
N GLY A 284 -19.03 -1.15 23.39
CA GLY A 284 -18.13 -0.66 24.44
C GLY A 284 -18.71 -0.77 25.86
N SER A 285 -20.00 -1.10 25.98
CA SER A 285 -20.66 -1.32 27.26
C SER A 285 -21.65 -2.48 27.15
N VAL A 286 -21.88 -3.14 28.28
CA VAL A 286 -22.85 -4.23 28.39
C VAL A 286 -24.02 -3.72 29.23
N THR A 287 -25.25 -3.89 28.75
CA THR A 287 -26.45 -3.54 29.51
C THR A 287 -26.95 -4.75 30.30
N PRO A 288 -27.48 -4.57 31.53
CA PRO A 288 -28.00 -5.69 32.33
C PRO A 288 -29.04 -6.53 31.58
N ARG A 289 -29.92 -5.87 30.82
CA ARG A 289 -30.89 -6.53 29.94
C ARG A 289 -30.20 -7.46 28.94
N LYS A 290 -29.11 -7.03 28.32
CA LYS A 290 -28.42 -7.84 27.32
C LYS A 290 -27.71 -9.04 27.93
N ILE A 291 -27.20 -8.90 29.16
CA ILE A 291 -26.65 -10.02 29.93
C ILE A 291 -27.77 -11.04 30.19
N ALA A 292 -28.90 -10.59 30.74
CA ALA A 292 -30.04 -11.46 31.04
C ALA A 292 -30.52 -12.21 29.79
N GLU A 293 -30.71 -11.52 28.66
CA GLU A 293 -31.07 -12.14 27.38
C GLU A 293 -30.04 -13.18 26.91
N ARG A 294 -28.74 -12.89 27.03
CA ARG A 294 -27.68 -13.77 26.49
C ARG A 294 -27.42 -15.00 27.36
N VAL A 295 -27.56 -14.88 28.67
CA VAL A 295 -27.43 -16.00 29.61
C VAL A 295 -28.78 -16.67 29.90
N LYS A 296 -29.85 -16.24 29.24
CA LYS A 296 -31.23 -16.72 29.45
C LYS A 296 -31.65 -16.68 30.92
N LEU A 297 -31.26 -15.61 31.61
CA LEU A 297 -31.55 -15.42 33.03
C LEU A 297 -33.05 -15.24 33.23
N GLY A 298 -33.66 -16.07 34.06
CA GLY A 298 -35.10 -16.07 34.29
C GLY A 298 -35.91 -16.87 33.26
N GLU A 299 -35.26 -17.53 32.30
CA GLU A 299 -35.92 -18.43 31.35
C GLU A 299 -35.66 -19.90 31.72
N PRO A 300 -36.64 -20.81 31.52
CA PRO A 300 -36.42 -22.24 31.70
C PRO A 300 -35.56 -22.80 30.57
N VAL A 301 -34.61 -23.69 30.91
CA VAL A 301 -33.68 -24.29 29.93
C VAL A 301 -34.42 -25.25 28.99
N ALA A 302 -35.40 -25.97 29.52
CA ALA A 302 -36.34 -26.80 28.77
C ALA A 302 -37.80 -26.56 29.22
N PRO A 303 -38.80 -26.90 28.39
CA PRO A 303 -40.22 -26.79 28.77
C PRO A 303 -40.52 -27.59 30.05
N GLY A 304 -40.97 -26.92 31.11
CA GLY A 304 -41.29 -27.54 32.40
C GLY A 304 -40.19 -27.48 33.46
N GLU A 305 -39.01 -26.96 33.15
CA GLU A 305 -37.96 -26.73 34.15
C GLU A 305 -38.12 -25.39 34.86
N SER A 306 -37.48 -25.26 36.03
CA SER A 306 -37.42 -23.98 36.73
C SER A 306 -36.53 -22.98 35.97
N PRO A 307 -36.88 -21.68 35.98
CA PRO A 307 -36.08 -20.67 35.29
C PRO A 307 -34.66 -20.61 35.86
N LEU A 308 -33.70 -20.35 34.98
CA LEU A 308 -32.30 -20.22 35.33
C LEU A 308 -32.12 -18.95 36.18
N LEU A 309 -31.99 -19.11 37.50
CA LEU A 309 -31.79 -18.00 38.43
C LEU A 309 -30.30 -17.71 38.60
N GLY A 310 -29.99 -16.43 38.75
CA GLY A 310 -28.63 -15.99 39.05
C GLY A 310 -28.26 -16.36 40.49
N ILE A 311 -27.00 -16.75 40.69
CA ILE A 311 -26.42 -16.89 42.02
C ILE A 311 -26.12 -15.49 42.55
N LYS A 312 -26.38 -15.20 43.83
CA LYS A 312 -26.03 -13.89 44.38
C LYS A 312 -24.52 -13.72 44.33
N ALA A 313 -24.04 -12.52 44.00
CA ALA A 313 -22.60 -12.25 43.96
C ALA A 313 -21.89 -12.56 45.30
N SER A 314 -22.61 -12.41 46.42
CA SER A 314 -22.14 -12.78 47.77
C SER A 314 -21.93 -14.28 47.99
N GLU A 315 -22.46 -15.12 47.11
CA GLU A 315 -22.37 -16.59 47.18
C GLU A 315 -21.30 -17.13 46.21
N VAL A 316 -20.68 -16.28 45.38
CA VAL A 316 -19.66 -16.63 44.37
C VAL A 316 -18.25 -16.19 44.81
N LEU A 317 -18.14 -15.27 45.79
CA LEU A 317 -16.88 -14.76 46.35
C LEU A 317 -16.45 -15.52 47.61
#